data_AF-A0AA37QB89-F1
#
_entry.id   AF-A0AA37QB89-F1
#
_cell.length_a   1.000
_cell.length_b   1.000
_cell.length_c   1.000
_cell.angle_alpha   90.00
_cell.angle_beta   90.00
_cell.angle_gamma   90.00
#
_symmetry.space_group_name_H-M   'P 1'
#
loop_
_entity.id
_entity.type
_entity.pdbx_description
1 polymer ?
#
loop_
_entity_poly.entity_id
_entity_poly.type
_entity_poly.pdbx_seq_one_letter_code
_entity_poly.pdbx_strand_id
1 'polypeptide(L)'
;MERSKLLAAAFLAGAFTLGATVGFGFDRSIGRPDASPAASAYADFAEELALTPEQKAAVDSILDVQHRAIDSLLAPVRPQMRAVRDTAQREIAARLSPEQRGKYERYLARRAEEQARMRARLERPR
;
A
#
# COMPACT_ATOMS: atom_id res chain seq x y z
N MET A 1 -17.78 24.46 23.24
CA MET A 1 -16.56 23.65 23.50
C MET A 1 -16.77 22.14 23.37
N GLU A 2 -18.00 21.61 23.54
CA GLU A 2 -18.29 20.17 23.38
C GLU A 2 -18.24 19.69 21.92
N ARG A 3 -18.80 20.48 20.97
CA ARG A 3 -18.84 20.12 19.54
C ARG A 3 -17.46 20.02 18.88
N SER A 4 -16.51 20.85 19.31
CA SER A 4 -15.12 20.84 18.81
C SER A 4 -14.34 19.62 19.31
N LYS A 5 -14.61 19.15 20.53
CA LYS A 5 -14.04 17.89 21.06
C LYS A 5 -14.64 16.67 20.38
N LEU A 6 -15.95 16.72 20.08
CA LEU A 6 -16.64 15.66 19.32
C LEU A 6 -16.10 15.56 17.88
N LEU A 7 -15.82 16.69 17.22
CA LEU A 7 -15.20 16.75 15.90
C LEU A 7 -13.75 16.27 15.92
N ALA A 8 -12.97 16.62 16.94
CA ALA A 8 -11.61 16.11 17.13
C ALA A 8 -11.59 14.60 17.39
N ALA A 9 -12.55 14.08 18.17
CA ALA A 9 -12.70 12.66 18.42
C ALA A 9 -13.15 11.89 17.16
N ALA A 10 -14.07 12.46 16.38
CA ALA A 10 -14.48 11.90 15.09
C ALA A 10 -13.34 11.93 14.06
N PHE A 11 -12.50 12.96 14.07
CA PHE A 11 -11.29 13.04 13.24
C PHE A 11 -10.26 11.95 13.61
N LEU A 12 -10.01 11.75 14.91
CA LEU A 12 -9.14 10.69 15.41
C LEU A 12 -9.69 9.28 15.11
N ALA A 13 -11.01 9.10 15.22
CA ALA A 13 -11.68 7.83 14.89
C ALA A 13 -11.67 7.54 13.37
N GLY A 14 -11.86 8.57 12.54
CA GLY A 14 -11.74 8.48 11.08
C GLY A 14 -10.32 8.10 10.65
N ALA A 15 -9.30 8.72 11.26
CA ALA A 15 -7.89 8.42 11.00
C ALA A 15 -7.51 6.96 11.35
N PHE A 16 -8.16 6.36 12.36
CA PHE A 16 -7.94 4.97 12.74
C PHE A 16 -8.67 3.97 11.84
N THR A 17 -9.89 4.31 11.39
CA THR A 17 -10.71 3.41 10.55
C THR A 17 -10.13 3.29 9.13
N LEU A 18 -9.55 4.36 8.59
CA LEU A 18 -8.76 4.33 7.36
C LEU A 18 -7.46 3.52 7.48
N GLY A 19 -6.91 3.36 8.70
CA GLY A 19 -5.75 2.50 8.95
C GLY A 19 -6.09 1.00 8.95
N ALA A 20 -7.30 0.62 9.35
CA ALA A 20 -7.70 -0.79 9.50
C ALA A 20 -8.02 -1.48 8.15
N THR A 21 -8.50 -0.76 7.15
CA THR A 21 -8.77 -1.33 5.81
C THR A 21 -7.51 -1.44 4.94
N VAL A 22 -6.49 -0.60 5.20
CA VAL A 22 -5.19 -0.65 4.51
C VAL A 22 -4.31 -1.78 5.07
N GLY A 23 -4.51 -2.18 6.33
CA GLY A 23 -3.75 -3.24 7.01
C GLY A 23 -3.76 -4.62 6.32
N PHE A 24 -4.80 -4.94 5.54
CA PHE A 24 -4.93 -6.24 4.88
C PHE A 24 -4.38 -6.28 3.44
N GLY A 25 -3.93 -5.13 2.90
CA GLY A 25 -3.39 -4.99 1.54
C GLY A 25 -1.87 -4.78 1.46
N PHE A 26 -1.14 -4.92 2.57
CA PHE A 26 0.24 -4.44 2.76
C PHE A 26 1.35 -5.09 1.92
N ASP A 27 1.03 -6.03 1.02
CA ASP A 27 1.95 -6.50 -0.03
C ASP A 27 1.94 -5.61 -1.29
N ARG A 28 1.15 -4.52 -1.33
CA ARG A 28 1.03 -3.67 -2.52
C ARG A 28 1.50 -2.24 -2.25
N SER A 29 2.60 -1.89 -2.93
CA SER A 29 3.10 -0.53 -3.21
C SER A 29 3.50 0.35 -2.03
N ILE A 30 4.81 0.37 -1.77
CA ILE A 30 5.48 1.45 -1.05
C ILE A 30 6.15 2.32 -2.13
N GLY A 31 5.64 3.53 -2.31
CA GLY A 31 6.17 4.52 -3.25
C GLY A 31 5.12 5.48 -3.82
N ARG A 32 4.95 6.63 -3.14
CA ARG A 32 4.23 7.88 -3.49
C ARG A 32 2.74 7.81 -3.92
N PRO A 33 1.95 8.85 -3.60
CA PRO A 33 0.50 8.72 -3.46
C PRO A 33 -0.31 9.26 -4.65
N ASP A 34 0.22 9.33 -5.88
CA ASP A 34 -0.49 10.08 -6.94
C ASP A 34 -1.13 9.22 -8.05
N ALA A 35 -0.90 7.89 -8.05
CA ALA A 35 -1.56 6.97 -8.98
C ALA A 35 -1.69 5.52 -8.45
N SER A 36 -1.73 5.34 -7.14
CA SER A 36 -2.10 4.09 -6.47
C SER A 36 -3.62 4.05 -6.27
N PRO A 37 -4.29 2.88 -6.12
CA PRO A 37 -5.63 2.84 -5.52
C PRO A 37 -5.74 3.64 -4.21
N ALA A 38 -4.62 3.83 -3.50
CA ALA A 38 -4.52 4.71 -2.34
C ALA A 38 -4.58 6.22 -2.70
N ALA A 39 -4.08 6.62 -3.87
CA ALA A 39 -4.17 7.97 -4.40
C ALA A 39 -5.62 8.37 -4.71
N SER A 40 -6.33 7.47 -5.40
CA SER A 40 -7.74 7.65 -5.69
C SER A 40 -8.55 7.64 -4.40
N ALA A 41 -8.27 6.73 -3.46
CA ALA A 41 -8.95 6.70 -2.17
C ALA A 41 -8.72 7.97 -1.34
N TYR A 42 -7.52 8.58 -1.41
CA TYR A 42 -7.27 9.86 -0.75
C TYR A 42 -8.00 11.02 -1.44
N ALA A 43 -8.01 11.06 -2.78
CA ALA A 43 -8.76 12.06 -3.53
C ALA A 43 -10.26 11.99 -3.23
N ASP A 44 -10.83 10.78 -3.24
CA ASP A 44 -12.22 10.50 -2.89
C ASP A 44 -12.52 10.93 -1.44
N PHE A 45 -11.64 10.62 -0.49
CA PHE A 45 -11.75 11.06 0.90
C PHE A 45 -11.72 12.59 1.05
N ALA A 46 -10.81 13.24 0.34
CA ALA A 46 -10.64 14.68 0.41
C ALA A 46 -11.81 15.44 -0.25
N GLU A 47 -12.43 14.84 -1.27
CA GLU A 47 -13.65 15.32 -1.91
C GLU A 47 -14.88 15.11 -1.02
N GLU A 48 -15.07 13.89 -0.49
CA GLU A 48 -16.18 13.52 0.40
C GLU A 48 -16.25 14.42 1.64
N LEU A 49 -15.08 14.75 2.22
CA LEU A 49 -14.99 15.65 3.38
C LEU A 49 -14.89 17.14 3.01
N ALA A 50 -14.89 17.47 1.73
CA ALA A 50 -14.74 18.82 1.21
C ALA A 50 -13.57 19.58 1.86
N LEU A 51 -12.40 18.93 1.95
CA LEU A 51 -11.24 19.49 2.67
C LEU A 51 -10.74 20.78 1.99
N THR A 52 -10.49 21.81 2.81
CA THR A 52 -9.83 23.05 2.35
C THR A 52 -8.38 22.77 1.94
N PRO A 53 -7.74 23.66 1.14
CA PRO A 53 -6.32 23.51 0.78
C PRO A 53 -5.39 23.34 1.99
N GLU A 54 -5.65 24.06 3.09
CA GLU A 54 -4.86 23.98 4.32
C GLU A 54 -5.05 22.63 5.02
N GLN A 55 -6.29 22.12 5.04
CA GLN A 55 -6.59 20.80 5.60
C GLN A 55 -5.95 19.67 4.77
N LYS A 56 -5.99 19.78 3.44
CA LYS A 56 -5.31 18.84 2.53
C LYS A 56 -3.81 18.78 2.83
N ALA A 57 -3.14 19.92 2.90
CA ALA A 57 -1.71 19.99 3.22
C ALA A 57 -1.39 19.38 4.60
N ALA A 58 -2.25 19.58 5.59
CA ALA A 58 -2.08 18.99 6.91
C ALA A 58 -2.23 17.45 6.87
N VAL A 59 -3.24 16.94 6.18
CA VAL A 59 -3.45 15.49 6.03
C VAL A 59 -2.33 14.83 5.24
N ASP A 60 -1.86 15.45 4.14
CA ASP A 60 -0.72 14.97 3.35
C ASP A 60 0.52 14.77 4.22
N SER A 61 0.82 15.75 5.08
CA SER A 61 1.95 15.70 6.01
C SER A 61 1.83 14.55 7.02
N ILE A 62 0.63 14.34 7.57
CA ILE A 62 0.36 13.23 8.50
C ILE A 62 0.57 11.87 7.81
N LEU A 63 0.02 11.70 6.62
CA LEU A 63 0.14 10.46 5.86
C LEU A 63 1.59 10.19 5.45
N ASP A 64 2.34 11.21 5.08
CA ASP A 64 3.76 11.11 4.71
C ASP A 64 4.64 10.68 5.91
N VAL A 65 4.40 11.24 7.10
CA VAL A 65 5.05 10.79 8.34
C VAL A 65 4.70 9.34 8.66
N GLN A 66 3.42 8.97 8.54
CA GLN A 66 2.96 7.60 8.77
C GLN A 66 3.64 6.60 7.82
N HIS A 67 3.68 6.91 6.51
CA HIS A 67 4.33 6.06 5.52
C HIS A 67 5.81 5.82 5.85
N ARG A 68 6.56 6.87 6.20
CA ARG A 68 7.97 6.73 6.61
C ARG A 68 8.13 5.85 7.84
N ALA A 69 7.26 6.01 8.84
CA ALA A 69 7.33 5.21 10.06
C ALA A 69 7.12 3.72 9.74
N ILE A 70 6.10 3.40 8.95
CA ILE A 70 5.81 2.04 8.52
C ILE A 70 6.95 1.46 7.69
N ASP A 71 7.50 2.24 6.75
CA ASP A 71 8.64 1.82 5.94
C ASP A 71 9.87 1.48 6.77
N SER A 72 10.16 2.30 7.78
CA SER A 72 11.26 2.06 8.71
C SER A 72 11.05 0.78 9.53
N LEU A 73 9.82 0.51 9.97
CA LEU A 73 9.49 -0.70 10.72
C LEU A 73 9.59 -1.95 9.85
N LEU A 74 9.17 -1.86 8.59
CA LEU A 74 9.16 -3.00 7.67
C LEU A 74 10.53 -3.26 7.01
N ALA A 75 11.37 -2.24 6.84
CA ALA A 75 12.70 -2.34 6.22
C ALA A 75 13.52 -3.57 6.68
N PRO A 76 13.71 -3.83 7.99
CA PRO A 76 14.50 -4.97 8.46
C PRO A 76 13.84 -6.34 8.19
N VAL A 77 12.51 -6.43 8.15
CA VAL A 77 11.78 -7.70 7.95
C VAL A 77 11.48 -8.01 6.49
N ARG A 78 11.57 -7.03 5.59
CA ARG A 78 11.38 -7.22 4.13
C ARG A 78 12.21 -8.37 3.54
N PRO A 79 13.51 -8.57 3.88
CA PRO A 79 14.27 -9.72 3.39
C PRO A 79 13.73 -11.07 3.87
N GLN A 80 13.24 -11.13 5.12
CA GLN A 80 12.67 -12.36 5.69
C GLN A 80 11.34 -12.71 5.00
N MET A 81 10.49 -11.71 4.77
CA MET A 81 9.25 -11.90 4.01
C MET A 81 9.53 -12.42 2.59
N ARG A 82 10.56 -11.89 1.91
CA ARG A 82 10.99 -12.42 0.61
C ARG A 82 11.44 -13.88 0.71
N ALA A 83 12.26 -14.22 1.69
CA ALA A 83 12.72 -15.60 1.88
C ALA A 83 11.57 -16.59 2.12
N VAL A 84 10.55 -16.19 2.87
CA VAL A 84 9.33 -17.00 3.09
C VAL A 84 8.59 -17.22 1.76
N ARG A 85 8.38 -16.15 0.98
CA ARG A 85 7.73 -16.24 -0.33
C ARG A 85 8.50 -17.13 -1.30
N ASP A 86 9.82 -16.98 -1.37
CA ASP A 86 10.68 -17.76 -2.26
C ASP A 86 10.67 -19.25 -1.88
N THR A 87 10.64 -19.54 -0.58
CA THR A 87 10.51 -20.91 -0.07
C THR A 87 9.19 -21.53 -0.49
N ALA A 88 8.07 -20.82 -0.29
CA ALA A 88 6.75 -21.29 -0.72
C ALA A 88 6.70 -21.53 -2.24
N GLN A 89 7.28 -20.65 -3.05
CA GLN A 89 7.34 -20.83 -4.51
C GLN A 89 8.10 -22.11 -4.90
N ARG A 90 9.25 -22.39 -4.28
CA ARG A 90 10.01 -23.62 -4.53
C ARG A 90 9.23 -24.87 -4.13
N GLU A 91 8.59 -24.84 -2.97
CA GLU A 91 7.78 -25.96 -2.47
C GLU A 91 6.56 -26.25 -3.35
N ILE A 92 5.92 -25.21 -3.88
CA ILE A 92 4.84 -25.34 -4.86
C ILE A 92 5.41 -25.98 -6.13
N ALA A 93 6.48 -25.43 -6.69
CA ALA A 93 7.06 -25.91 -7.96
C ALA A 93 7.52 -27.38 -7.89
N ALA A 94 7.96 -27.85 -6.72
CA ALA A 94 8.35 -29.24 -6.48
C ALA A 94 7.17 -30.23 -6.59
N ARG A 95 5.92 -29.78 -6.35
CA ARG A 95 4.70 -30.60 -6.42
C ARG A 95 4.03 -30.59 -7.79
N LEU A 96 4.52 -29.78 -8.72
CA LEU A 96 3.97 -29.64 -10.06
C LEU A 96 4.62 -30.61 -11.05
N SER A 97 3.84 -31.09 -12.01
CA SER A 97 4.37 -31.79 -13.19
C SER A 97 5.25 -30.85 -14.02
N PRO A 98 6.11 -31.36 -14.91
CA PRO A 98 6.96 -30.52 -15.76
C PRO A 98 6.16 -29.50 -16.59
N GLU A 99 5.01 -29.91 -17.15
CA GLU A 99 4.14 -29.02 -17.92
C GLU A 99 3.53 -27.92 -17.03
N GLN A 100 3.07 -28.30 -15.83
CA GLN A 100 2.49 -27.36 -14.86
C GLN A 100 3.55 -26.38 -14.34
N ARG A 101 4.79 -26.82 -14.15
CA ARG A 101 5.91 -25.97 -13.73
C ARG A 101 6.19 -24.87 -14.75
N GLY A 102 6.21 -25.21 -16.04
CA GLY A 102 6.34 -24.21 -17.10
C GLY A 102 5.19 -23.20 -17.14
N LYS A 103 3.95 -23.63 -16.85
CA LYS A 103 2.80 -22.71 -16.70
C LYS A 103 2.94 -21.80 -15.48
N TYR A 104 3.43 -22.35 -14.37
CA TYR A 104 3.63 -21.63 -13.11
C TYR A 104 4.72 -20.55 -13.22
N GLU A 105 5.87 -20.86 -13.84
CA GLU A 105 6.94 -19.90 -14.06
C GLU A 105 6.48 -18.72 -14.93
N ARG A 106 5.75 -18.99 -16.02
CA ARG A 106 5.14 -17.93 -16.85
C ARG A 106 4.13 -17.10 -16.08
N TYR A 107 3.38 -17.70 -15.17
CA TYR A 107 2.46 -16.97 -14.30
C TYR A 107 3.23 -16.03 -13.37
N LEU A 108 4.30 -16.51 -12.71
CA LEU A 108 5.13 -15.69 -11.82
C LEU A 108 5.79 -14.53 -12.58
N ALA A 109 6.36 -14.80 -13.76
CA ALA A 109 6.99 -13.78 -14.60
C ALA A 109 6.02 -12.65 -14.98
N ARG A 110 4.81 -13.01 -15.44
CA ARG A 110 3.77 -12.02 -15.77
C ARG A 110 3.39 -11.16 -14.57
N ARG A 111 3.28 -11.76 -13.39
CA ARG A 111 2.96 -11.03 -12.15
C ARG A 111 4.09 -10.10 -11.73
N ALA A 112 5.35 -10.52 -11.91
CA ALA A 112 6.51 -9.68 -11.64
C ALA A 112 6.57 -8.49 -12.62
N GLU A 113 6.30 -8.71 -13.91
CA GLU A 113 6.21 -7.65 -14.91
C GLU A 113 5.07 -6.66 -14.63
N GLU A 114 3.89 -7.15 -14.27
CA GLU A 114 2.75 -6.30 -13.86
C GLU A 114 3.13 -5.41 -12.67
N GLN A 115 3.83 -5.98 -11.68
CA GLN A 115 4.31 -5.23 -10.51
C GLN A 115 5.40 -4.22 -10.89
N ALA A 116 6.35 -4.59 -11.74
CA ALA A 116 7.41 -3.70 -12.20
C ALA A 116 6.84 -2.55 -13.04
N ARG A 117 5.88 -2.82 -13.93
CA ARG A 117 5.16 -1.78 -14.70
C ARG A 117 4.39 -0.84 -13.79
N MET A 118 3.73 -1.38 -12.77
CA MET A 118 3.07 -0.55 -11.75
C MET A 118 4.09 0.34 -11.04
N ARG A 119 5.21 -0.21 -10.57
CA ARG A 119 6.28 0.57 -9.92
C ARG A 119 6.87 1.64 -10.85
N ALA A 120 7.20 1.29 -12.08
CA ALA A 120 7.73 2.25 -13.06
C ALA A 120 6.71 3.37 -13.39
N ARG A 121 5.41 3.07 -13.38
CA ARG A 121 4.36 4.10 -13.49
C ARG A 121 4.33 5.02 -12.27
N LEU A 122 4.62 4.51 -11.07
CA LEU A 122 4.73 5.29 -9.84
C LEU A 122 6.03 6.12 -9.78
N GLU A 123 7.10 5.70 -10.47
CA GLU A 123 8.43 6.33 -10.43
C GLU A 123 8.69 7.36 -11.56
N ARG A 124 7.83 7.46 -12.58
CA ARG A 124 8.00 8.45 -13.65
C ARG A 124 7.75 9.88 -13.13
N PRO A 125 8.72 10.81 -13.21
CA PRO A 125 8.47 12.22 -12.95
C PRO A 125 7.58 12.79 -14.08
N ARG A 126 6.62 13.63 -13.71
CA ARG A 126 5.87 14.47 -14.67
C ARG A 126 6.77 15.58 -15.21
#